data_AF-A0A961YHW3-F1
#
_entry.id   AF-A0A961YHW3-F1
#
_cell.length_a   1.000
_cell.length_b   1.000
_cell.length_c   1.000
_cell.angle_alpha   90.00
_cell.angle_beta   90.00
_cell.angle_gamma   90.00
#
_symmetry.space_group_name_H-M   'P 1'
#
loop_
_entity.id
_entity.type
_entity.pdbx_description
1 polymer ?
#
loop_
_entity_poly.entity_id
_entity_poly.type
_entity_poly.pdbx_seq_one_letter_code
_entity_poly.pdbx_strand_id
1 'polypeptide(L)'
;MALAAAGILAMAGGALAAGAVNVEIVSIQRSTDNYAIDVQYPRTGVASADEPMAKWAKKLVDEFIEQADEDFASFGDDPNRPAWTYSLDLSFGVERNDGKVLAVNFDEGIFTGG
;
A
#
# COMPACT_ATOMS: atom_id res chain seq x y z
N MET A 1 -14.08 58.25 -8.45
CA MET A 1 -13.18 57.23 -9.05
C MET A 1 -12.76 56.31 -7.91
N ALA A 2 -13.42 55.17 -7.75
CA ALA A 2 -13.08 53.85 -8.33
C ALA A 2 -11.90 53.21 -7.56
N LEU A 3 -11.90 51.96 -7.13
CA LEU A 3 -12.81 50.82 -7.23
C LEU A 3 -12.36 49.83 -6.12
N ALA A 4 -13.26 49.26 -5.32
CA ALA A 4 -12.91 48.25 -4.30
C ALA A 4 -12.87 46.85 -4.94
N ALA A 5 -11.71 46.19 -4.91
CA ALA A 5 -11.54 44.82 -5.42
C ALA A 5 -11.85 43.80 -4.32
N ALA A 6 -13.04 43.20 -4.37
CA ALA A 6 -13.41 42.06 -3.54
C ALA A 6 -12.86 40.77 -4.17
N GLY A 7 -11.83 40.20 -3.55
CA GLY A 7 -11.29 38.89 -3.93
C GLY A 7 -12.20 37.78 -3.44
N ILE A 8 -12.89 37.11 -4.36
CA ILE A 8 -13.66 35.89 -4.08
C ILE A 8 -12.66 34.73 -3.98
N LEU A 9 -12.39 34.27 -2.75
CA LEU A 9 -11.74 32.99 -2.49
C LEU A 9 -12.72 31.88 -2.90
N ALA A 10 -12.61 31.39 -4.14
CA ALA A 10 -13.30 30.18 -4.57
C ALA A 10 -12.63 28.99 -3.88
N MET A 11 -13.12 28.65 -2.68
CA MET A 11 -12.88 27.34 -2.08
C MET A 11 -13.47 26.30 -3.02
N ALA A 12 -12.63 25.71 -3.88
CA ALA A 12 -12.97 24.54 -4.67
C ALA A 12 -13.15 23.35 -3.71
N GLY A 13 -14.25 23.37 -2.97
CA GLY A 13 -14.77 22.21 -2.27
C GLY A 13 -15.24 21.25 -3.34
N GLY A 14 -14.36 20.35 -3.76
CA GLY A 14 -14.73 19.19 -4.57
C GLY A 14 -15.82 18.46 -3.81
N ALA A 15 -17.06 18.60 -4.25
CA ALA A 15 -18.16 17.82 -3.77
C ALA A 15 -17.83 16.37 -4.10
N LEU A 16 -17.38 15.60 -3.11
CA LEU A 16 -17.35 14.15 -3.19
C LEU A 16 -18.80 13.73 -3.43
N ALA A 17 -19.11 13.35 -4.67
CA ALA A 17 -20.42 12.85 -5.04
C ALA A 17 -20.78 11.72 -4.06
N ALA A 18 -21.96 11.82 -3.44
CA ALA A 18 -22.42 10.97 -2.34
C ALA A 18 -22.76 9.54 -2.79
N GLY A 19 -21.82 8.85 -3.43
CA GLY A 19 -21.90 7.47 -3.90
C GLY A 19 -20.66 6.69 -3.49
N ALA A 20 -20.72 5.36 -3.64
CA ALA A 20 -19.59 4.48 -3.40
C ALA A 20 -18.33 4.99 -4.12
N VAL A 21 -17.19 4.97 -3.42
CA VAL A 21 -15.91 5.34 -4.04
C VAL A 21 -15.46 4.22 -4.98
N ASN A 22 -14.83 4.58 -6.10
CA ASN A 22 -14.23 3.57 -6.96
C ASN A 22 -13.03 2.95 -6.22
N VAL A 23 -12.88 1.63 -6.24
CA VAL A 23 -11.74 0.93 -5.61
C VAL A 23 -10.98 0.18 -6.70
N GLU A 24 -9.79 0.67 -7.01
CA GLU A 24 -8.82 0.00 -7.88
C GLU A 24 -7.84 -0.81 -7.03
N ILE A 25 -7.50 -2.03 -7.48
CA ILE A 25 -6.45 -2.83 -6.86
C ILE A 25 -5.10 -2.40 -7.43
N VAL A 26 -4.20 -1.96 -6.56
CA VAL A 26 -2.80 -1.71 -6.92
C VAL A 26 -1.96 -2.83 -6.31
N SER A 27 -1.05 -3.38 -7.12
CA SER A 27 -0.18 -4.48 -6.70
C SER A 27 1.29 -4.09 -6.80
N ILE A 28 2.08 -4.54 -5.82
CA ILE A 28 3.55 -4.50 -5.80
C ILE A 28 3.99 -5.96 -5.79
N GLN A 29 4.53 -6.42 -6.91
CA GLN A 29 5.05 -7.78 -7.05
C GLN A 29 6.55 -7.76 -7.30
N ARG A 30 7.29 -8.57 -6.53
CA ARG A 30 8.72 -8.81 -6.71
C ARG A 30 9.04 -10.24 -6.36
N SER A 31 9.92 -10.88 -7.12
CA SER A 31 10.40 -12.21 -6.82
C SER A 31 11.89 -12.27 -7.09
N THR A 32 12.63 -12.82 -6.14
CA THR A 32 14.06 -13.13 -6.20
C THR A 32 14.28 -14.53 -5.64
N ASP A 33 15.53 -15.00 -5.61
CA ASP A 33 15.88 -16.26 -4.94
C ASP A 33 15.70 -16.16 -3.41
N ASN A 34 15.83 -14.96 -2.85
CA ASN A 34 15.79 -14.70 -1.40
C ASN A 34 14.37 -14.46 -0.90
N TYR A 35 13.54 -13.76 -1.68
CA TYR A 35 12.20 -13.37 -1.27
C TYR A 35 11.19 -13.31 -2.42
N ALA A 36 9.92 -13.53 -2.09
CA ALA A 36 8.75 -13.32 -2.94
C ALA A 36 7.79 -12.33 -2.26
N ILE A 37 7.27 -11.37 -3.01
CA ILE A 37 6.43 -10.29 -2.50
C ILE A 37 5.23 -10.18 -3.43
N ASP A 38 4.02 -10.28 -2.87
CA ASP A 38 2.75 -9.91 -3.50
C ASP A 38 1.94 -9.03 -2.54
N VAL A 39 2.05 -7.72 -2.71
CA VAL A 39 1.38 -6.75 -1.85
C VAL A 39 0.32 -6.00 -2.64
N GLN A 40 -0.94 -6.18 -2.25
CA GLN A 40 -2.11 -5.56 -2.88
C GLN A 40 -2.76 -4.57 -1.91
N TYR A 41 -3.11 -3.38 -2.42
CA TYR A 41 -3.79 -2.35 -1.64
C TYR A 41 -4.80 -1.56 -2.48
N PRO A 42 -5.86 -1.00 -1.87
CA PRO A 42 -6.87 -0.24 -2.58
C PRO A 42 -6.38 1.16 -2.94
N ARG A 43 -6.74 1.62 -4.13
CA ARG A 43 -6.71 3.04 -4.54
C ARG A 43 -8.13 3.51 -4.79
N THR A 44 -8.51 4.60 -4.13
CA THR A 44 -9.88 5.09 -4.05
C THR A 44 -10.18 6.31 -4.95
N GLY A 45 -9.11 6.94 -5.46
CA GLY A 45 -9.18 8.24 -6.14
C GLY A 45 -9.24 9.43 -5.18
N VAL A 46 -9.23 9.19 -3.86
CA VAL A 46 -9.21 10.23 -2.82
C VAL A 46 -7.78 10.38 -2.31
N ALA A 47 -7.11 11.47 -2.71
CA ALA A 47 -5.68 11.68 -2.41
C ALA A 47 -5.33 11.54 -0.91
N SER A 48 -6.19 12.03 -0.01
CA SER A 48 -5.97 11.95 1.43
C SER A 48 -6.01 10.53 2.00
N ALA A 49 -6.58 9.56 1.28
CA ALA A 49 -6.57 8.15 1.63
C ALA A 49 -5.50 7.38 0.83
N ASP A 50 -5.34 7.71 -0.46
CA ASP A 50 -4.46 6.98 -1.37
C ASP A 50 -2.97 7.20 -1.07
N GLU A 51 -2.57 8.43 -0.74
CA GLU A 51 -1.17 8.74 -0.42
C GLU A 51 -0.64 7.98 0.82
N PRO A 52 -1.31 8.02 1.98
CA PRO A 52 -0.83 7.27 3.15
C PRO A 52 -0.89 5.76 2.90
N MET A 53 -1.88 5.25 2.17
CA MET A 53 -1.98 3.82 1.82
C MET A 53 -0.80 3.37 0.96
N ALA A 54 -0.50 4.11 -0.11
CA ALA A 54 0.63 3.81 -0.98
C ALA A 54 1.97 3.94 -0.26
N LYS A 55 2.11 4.90 0.65
CA LYS A 55 3.32 5.07 1.47
C LYS A 55 3.50 3.90 2.44
N TRP A 56 2.43 3.48 3.10
CA TRP A 56 2.46 2.34 4.01
C TRP A 56 2.80 1.03 3.28
N ALA A 57 2.14 0.72 2.16
CA ALA A 57 2.41 -0.49 1.39
C ALA A 57 3.85 -0.55 0.87
N LYS A 58 4.40 0.58 0.40
CA LYS A 58 5.81 0.66 -0.02
C LYS A 58 6.76 0.45 1.16
N LYS A 59 6.49 1.10 2.29
CA LYS A 59 7.30 0.96 3.49
C LYS A 59 7.34 -0.49 3.98
N LEU A 60 6.20 -1.18 3.99
CA LEU A 60 6.11 -2.60 4.34
C LEU A 60 7.01 -3.46 3.45
N VAL A 61 6.97 -3.24 2.13
CA VAL A 61 7.83 -3.94 1.15
C VAL A 61 9.30 -3.63 1.40
N ASP A 62 9.65 -2.37 1.62
CA ASP A 62 11.04 -1.95 1.81
C ASP A 62 11.62 -2.54 3.11
N GLU A 63 10.87 -2.50 4.23
CA GLU A 63 11.28 -3.10 5.51
C GLU A 63 11.45 -4.63 5.41
N PHE A 64 10.56 -5.31 4.66
CA PHE A 64 10.68 -6.75 4.44
C PHE A 64 11.91 -7.12 3.60
N ILE A 65 12.20 -6.34 2.56
CA ILE A 65 13.40 -6.54 1.74
C ILE A 65 14.66 -6.32 2.57
N GLU A 66 14.71 -5.23 3.36
CA GLU A 66 15.83 -4.93 4.24
C GLU A 66 16.09 -6.10 5.20
N GLN A 67 15.05 -6.60 5.88
CA GLN A 67 15.17 -7.75 6.78
C GLN A 67 15.64 -9.02 6.05
N ALA A 68 15.05 -9.32 4.89
CA ALA A 68 15.43 -10.50 4.12
C ALA A 68 16.90 -10.41 3.65
N ASP A 69 17.34 -9.25 3.17
CA ASP A 69 18.71 -9.05 2.71
C ASP A 69 19.71 -9.14 3.88
N GLU A 70 19.40 -8.58 5.04
CA GLU A 70 20.23 -8.71 6.26
C GLU A 70 20.35 -10.17 6.71
N ASP A 71 19.22 -10.88 6.78
CA ASP A 71 19.19 -12.29 7.17
C ASP A 71 19.99 -13.14 6.18
N PHE A 72 19.75 -12.97 4.89
CA PHE A 72 20.43 -13.75 3.85
C PHE A 72 21.92 -13.42 3.72
N ALA A 73 22.31 -12.17 4.00
CA ALA A 73 23.72 -11.78 4.06
C ALA A 73 24.46 -12.50 5.21
N SER A 74 23.77 -12.81 6.32
CA SER A 74 24.37 -13.51 7.46
C SER A 74 24.84 -14.93 7.14
N PHE A 75 24.25 -15.57 6.12
CA PHE A 75 24.65 -16.91 5.66
C PHE A 75 25.89 -16.89 4.77
N GLY A 76 26.26 -15.75 4.17
CA GLY A 76 27.40 -15.66 3.25
C GLY A 76 27.35 -16.73 2.14
N ASP A 77 28.47 -17.43 1.94
CA ASP A 77 28.60 -18.54 0.99
C ASP A 77 28.30 -19.92 1.62
N ASP A 78 27.53 -19.99 2.72
CA ASP A 78 27.24 -21.27 3.38
C ASP A 78 26.56 -22.24 2.39
N PRO A 79 27.19 -23.39 2.07
CA PRO A 79 26.59 -24.38 1.18
C PRO A 79 25.34 -25.04 1.77
N ASN A 80 25.10 -24.88 3.08
CA ASN A 80 23.89 -25.32 3.78
C ASN A 80 22.86 -24.20 3.94
N ARG A 81 23.05 -23.06 3.26
CA ARG A 81 22.07 -21.98 3.25
C ARG A 81 20.69 -22.55 2.92
N PRO A 82 19.65 -22.18 3.67
CA PRO A 82 18.35 -22.75 3.45
C PRO A 82 17.81 -22.44 2.06
N ALA A 83 17.21 -23.44 1.40
CA ALA A 83 16.68 -23.32 0.04
C ALA A 83 15.30 -22.65 -0.02
N TRP A 84 14.80 -22.15 1.10
CA TRP A 84 13.50 -21.50 1.17
C TRP A 84 13.62 -19.99 0.96
N THR A 85 12.61 -19.47 0.29
CA THR A 85 12.45 -18.07 -0.07
C THR A 85 11.50 -17.43 0.95
N TYR A 86 11.85 -16.28 1.51
CA TYR A 86 10.95 -15.55 2.38
C TYR A 86 9.72 -15.10 1.57
N SER A 87 8.52 -15.04 2.14
CA SER A 87 7.36 -14.46 1.45
C SER A 87 6.69 -13.35 2.25
N LEU A 88 6.25 -12.32 1.54
CA LEU A 88 5.34 -11.28 2.03
C LEU A 88 4.13 -11.24 1.12
N ASP A 89 2.99 -11.58 1.68
CA ASP A 89 1.70 -11.61 1.02
C ASP A 89 0.78 -10.62 1.74
N LEU A 90 0.30 -9.59 1.04
CA LEU A 90 -0.73 -8.69 1.55
C LEU A 90 -1.88 -8.66 0.54
N SER A 91 -3.07 -9.01 1.00
CA SER A 91 -4.30 -8.88 0.24
C SER A 91 -5.32 -8.04 1.00
N PHE A 92 -6.38 -7.61 0.32
CA PHE A 92 -7.45 -6.88 0.98
C PHE A 92 -8.83 -7.27 0.45
N GLY A 93 -9.82 -7.19 1.34
CA GLY A 93 -11.24 -7.31 1.03
C GLY A 93 -11.98 -6.02 1.34
N VAL A 94 -12.95 -5.65 0.49
CA VAL A 94 -13.85 -4.52 0.77
C VAL A 94 -15.05 -5.04 1.57
N GLU A 95 -15.08 -4.73 2.85
CA GLU A 95 -16.17 -5.12 3.76
C GLU A 95 -17.40 -4.21 3.62
N ARG A 96 -17.18 -2.93 3.27
CA ARG A 96 -18.25 -1.94 3.08
C ARG A 96 -17.83 -0.82 2.14
N ASN A 97 -18.73 -0.41 1.24
CA ASN A 97 -18.56 0.78 0.40
C ASN A 97 -19.93 1.36 0.00
N ASP A 98 -20.46 2.30 0.79
CA ASP A 98 -21.85 2.80 0.65
C ASP A 98 -21.98 4.33 0.49
N GLY A 99 -20.88 4.99 0.09
CA GLY A 99 -20.82 6.45 -0.11
C GLY A 99 -20.78 7.27 1.19
N LYS A 100 -20.86 6.63 2.36
CA LYS A 100 -20.56 7.25 3.66
C LYS A 100 -19.31 6.68 4.28
N VAL A 101 -19.11 5.37 4.11
CA VAL A 101 -17.99 4.63 4.68
C VAL A 101 -17.40 3.71 3.62
N LEU A 102 -16.07 3.73 3.50
CA LEU A 102 -15.29 2.65 2.92
C LEU A 102 -14.61 1.91 4.08
N ALA A 103 -14.85 0.60 4.19
CA ALA A 103 -14.14 -0.28 5.11
C ALA A 103 -13.45 -1.38 4.30
N VAL A 104 -12.15 -1.52 4.54
CA VAL A 104 -11.29 -2.54 3.95
C VAL A 104 -10.63 -3.33 5.06
N ASN A 105 -10.61 -4.64 4.89
CA ASN A 105 -9.89 -5.57 5.74
C ASN A 105 -8.63 -6.03 5.01
N PHE A 106 -7.49 -6.06 5.70
CA PHE A 106 -6.23 -6.53 5.16
C PHE A 106 -5.89 -7.90 5.74
N ASP A 107 -5.42 -8.79 4.89
CA ASP A 107 -4.88 -10.09 5.26
C ASP A 107 -3.39 -10.08 4.93
N GLU A 108 -2.55 -10.22 5.96
CA GLU A 108 -1.10 -10.15 5.88
C GLU A 108 -0.50 -11.51 6.28
N GLY A 109 0.26 -12.09 5.37
CA GLY A 109 1.04 -13.30 5.56
C GLY A 109 2.52 -13.01 5.39
N ILE A 110 3.33 -13.40 6.38
CA ILE A 110 4.79 -13.35 6.30
C ILE A 110 5.34 -14.76 6.55
N PHE A 111 6.20 -15.22 5.64
CA PHE A 111 6.95 -16.46 5.79
C PHE A 111 8.43 -16.15 5.83
N THR A 112 9.05 -16.40 6.98
CA THR A 112 10.50 -16.39 7.17
C THR A 112 10.97 -17.77 7.64
N GLY A 113 10.38 -18.83 7.04
CA GLY A 113 10.75 -20.25 7.03
C GLY A 113 11.16 -20.98 8.30
N GLY A 114 10.32 -20.79 9.30
CA GLY A 114 10.13 -21.73 10.40
C GLY A 114 8.91 -21.34 11.20
#